data_AF-A0A1I4CIY9-F1
#
_entry.id   AF-A0A1I4CIY9-F1
#
_cell.length_a   1.000
_cell.length_b   1.000
_cell.length_c   1.000
_cell.angle_alpha   90.00
_cell.angle_beta   90.00
_cell.angle_gamma   90.00
#
_symmetry.space_group_name_H-M   'P 1'
#
loop_
_entity.id
_entity.type
_entity.pdbx_description
1 polymer ?
#
loop_
_entity_poly.entity_id
_entity_poly.type
_entity_poly.pdbx_seq_one_letter_code
_entity_poly.pdbx_strand_id
1 'polypeptide(L)'
;MSKREFSKVSPAVWRSGRFTGLECSTAQVLYLYFLTCEHQNSAGCFRLPDGYACSDLGWDAAKYAAARDKLIAAELITVDPGTAEIYVDRWLKHNPPMNEKHALGTQRIIENIESDAIREKVEADFLEADEARSSKVVALHSSALANTRIMRGGRG
;
A
#
# COMPACT_ATOMS: atom_id res chain seq x y z
N MET A 1 15.74 -14.14 0.52
CA MET A 1 14.34 -13.70 0.38
C MET A 1 13.99 -13.73 -1.10
N SER A 2 12.84 -14.30 -1.48
CA SER A 2 12.37 -14.21 -2.87
C SER A 2 12.15 -12.73 -3.21
N LYS A 3 12.84 -12.20 -4.22
CA LYS A 3 12.61 -10.83 -4.71
C LYS A 3 11.16 -10.75 -5.21
N ARG A 4 10.49 -9.62 -4.97
CA ARG A 4 9.14 -9.38 -5.53
C ARG A 4 9.26 -9.33 -7.05
N GLU A 5 8.59 -10.22 -7.76
CA GLU A 5 8.64 -10.29 -9.23
C GLU A 5 7.67 -9.31 -9.89
N PHE A 6 6.52 -9.05 -9.26
CA PHE A 6 5.50 -8.13 -9.77
C PHE A 6 4.88 -7.30 -8.64
N SER A 7 4.39 -6.11 -8.99
CA SER A 7 3.51 -5.31 -8.14
C SER A 7 2.14 -5.19 -8.80
N LYS A 8 1.08 -5.24 -8.00
CA LYS A 8 -0.30 -5.17 -8.50
C LYS A 8 -0.75 -3.72 -8.56
N VAL A 9 -1.11 -3.25 -9.76
CA VAL A 9 -1.82 -1.98 -9.94
C VAL A 9 -3.26 -2.28 -10.34
N SER A 10 -4.21 -1.85 -9.52
CA SER A 10 -5.64 -2.03 -9.83
C SER A 10 -6.05 -1.10 -10.98
N PRO A 11 -6.81 -1.58 -11.99
CA PRO A 11 -7.40 -0.72 -13.02
C PRO A 11 -8.29 0.40 -12.42
N ALA A 12 -8.74 0.24 -11.17
CA ALA A 12 -9.47 1.28 -10.45
C ALA A 12 -8.67 2.58 -10.26
N VAL A 13 -7.34 2.57 -10.43
CA VAL A 13 -6.52 3.80 -10.40
C VAL A 13 -7.04 4.85 -11.40
N TRP A 14 -7.50 4.42 -12.57
CA TRP A 14 -8.07 5.27 -13.62
C TRP A 14 -9.47 5.83 -13.30
N ARG A 15 -10.09 5.35 -12.22
CA ARG A 15 -11.37 5.86 -11.70
C ARG A 15 -11.17 6.70 -10.42
N SER A 16 -9.94 6.81 -9.92
CA SER A 16 -9.63 7.59 -8.73
C SER A 16 -9.61 9.07 -9.09
N GLY A 17 -10.56 9.85 -8.55
CA GLY A 17 -10.61 11.30 -8.76
C GLY A 17 -9.30 12.01 -8.38
N ARG A 18 -8.63 11.55 -7.30
CA ARG A 18 -7.31 12.09 -6.88
C ARG A 18 -6.23 11.88 -7.95
N PHE A 19 -6.24 10.72 -8.62
CA PHE A 19 -5.24 10.36 -9.62
C PHE A 19 -5.54 10.99 -10.99
N THR A 20 -6.80 10.96 -11.42
CA THR A 20 -7.23 11.57 -12.68
C THR A 20 -7.17 13.10 -12.61
N GLY A 21 -7.44 13.67 -11.42
CA GLY A 21 -7.36 15.12 -11.17
C GLY A 21 -5.96 15.70 -11.10
N LEU A 22 -4.89 14.89 -11.20
CA LEU A 22 -3.52 15.41 -11.31
C LEU A 22 -3.30 16.22 -12.59
N GLU A 23 -4.09 15.96 -13.64
CA GLU A 23 -4.06 16.63 -14.95
C GLU A 23 -2.64 16.78 -15.54
N CYS A 24 -1.73 15.89 -15.15
CA CYS A 24 -0.31 15.95 -15.44
C CYS A 24 0.26 14.53 -15.52
N SER A 25 0.64 14.13 -16.73
CA SER A 25 1.18 12.78 -17.00
C SER A 25 2.43 12.49 -16.18
N THR A 26 3.29 13.49 -15.93
CA THR A 26 4.50 13.32 -15.10
C THR A 26 4.18 12.89 -13.68
N ALA A 27 3.22 13.53 -13.00
CA ALA A 27 2.81 13.15 -11.65
C ALA A 27 2.16 11.75 -11.64
N GLN A 28 1.35 11.44 -12.65
CA GLN A 28 0.76 10.10 -12.79
C GLN A 28 1.82 9.01 -12.97
N VAL A 29 2.84 9.25 -13.80
CA VAL A 29 3.98 8.34 -13.97
C VAL A 29 4.73 8.17 -12.65
N LEU A 30 4.97 9.24 -11.91
CA LEU A 30 5.66 9.17 -10.61
C LEU A 30 4.85 8.33 -9.60
N TYR A 31 3.52 8.50 -9.56
CA TYR A 31 2.67 7.69 -8.68
C TYR A 31 2.73 6.20 -9.06
N LEU A 32 2.62 5.89 -10.35
CA LEU A 32 2.75 4.50 -10.84
C LEU A 32 4.13 3.93 -10.49
N TYR A 33 5.19 4.72 -10.63
CA TYR A 33 6.52 4.34 -10.20
C TYR A 33 6.57 4.00 -8.69
N PHE A 34 5.99 4.81 -7.80
CA PHE A 34 5.93 4.45 -6.37
C PHE A 34 5.12 3.19 -6.07
N LEU A 35 4.14 2.83 -6.91
CA LEU A 35 3.43 1.56 -6.78
C LEU A 35 4.26 0.35 -7.21
N THR A 36 5.26 0.54 -8.07
CA THR A 36 5.94 -0.57 -8.78
C THR A 36 7.46 -0.59 -8.67
N CYS A 37 8.10 0.41 -8.06
CA CYS A 37 9.55 0.50 -7.94
C CYS A 37 10.10 -0.62 -7.04
N GLU A 38 11.40 -0.89 -7.15
CA GLU A 38 12.03 -1.97 -6.41
C GLU A 38 12.09 -1.75 -4.89
N HIS A 39 11.93 -0.50 -4.45
CA HIS A 39 11.87 -0.14 -3.04
C HIS A 39 10.52 -0.50 -2.38
N GLN A 40 9.47 -0.70 -3.18
CA GLN A 40 8.13 -0.95 -2.67
C GLN A 40 8.04 -2.31 -1.95
N ASN A 41 7.35 -2.34 -0.81
CA ASN A 41 7.25 -3.51 0.07
C ASN A 41 5.79 -3.79 0.45
N SER A 42 5.52 -4.57 1.51
CA SER A 42 4.15 -4.90 1.91
C SER A 42 3.48 -3.84 2.80
N ALA A 43 4.26 -2.95 3.43
CA ALA A 43 3.75 -1.84 4.24
C ALA A 43 3.33 -0.63 3.39
N GLY A 44 3.80 -0.52 2.14
CA GLY A 44 3.52 0.64 1.30
C GLY A 44 4.40 1.85 1.61
N CYS A 45 5.29 1.73 2.59
CA CYS A 45 6.21 2.75 3.06
C CYS A 45 7.66 2.27 2.89
N PHE A 46 8.51 3.10 2.30
CA PHE A 46 9.89 2.77 2.03
C PHE A 46 10.75 4.03 1.96
N ARG A 47 12.04 3.88 2.29
CA ARG A 47 13.02 4.95 2.13
C ARG A 47 13.43 5.10 0.66
N LEU A 48 13.28 6.30 0.12
CA LEU A 48 13.65 6.65 -1.24
C LEU A 48 14.17 8.10 -1.32
N PRO A 49 15.49 8.32 -1.23
CA PRO A 49 16.08 9.63 -1.52
C PRO A 49 15.76 10.10 -2.93
N ASP A 50 15.50 11.39 -3.10
CA ASP A 50 15.09 11.97 -4.39
C ASP A 50 16.03 11.64 -5.55
N GLY A 51 17.34 11.59 -5.29
CA GLY A 51 18.35 11.26 -6.31
C GLY A 51 18.19 9.85 -6.90
N TYR A 52 17.67 8.90 -6.12
CA TYR A 52 17.43 7.52 -6.59
C TYR A 52 16.24 7.52 -7.55
N ALA A 53 15.13 8.17 -7.15
CA ALA A 53 13.96 8.33 -8.02
C ALA A 53 14.30 9.11 -9.30
N CYS A 54 15.10 10.17 -9.21
CA CYS A 54 15.57 10.94 -10.36
C CYS A 54 16.39 10.06 -11.32
N SER A 55 17.29 9.24 -10.78
CA SER A 55 18.11 8.30 -11.56
C SER A 55 17.24 7.28 -12.29
N ASP A 56 16.30 6.63 -11.60
CA ASP A 56 15.43 5.60 -12.16
C ASP A 56 14.52 6.15 -13.27
N LEU A 57 14.01 7.38 -13.08
CA LEU A 57 13.09 8.03 -14.02
C LEU A 57 13.82 8.80 -15.13
N GLY A 58 15.12 9.02 -15.01
CA GLY A 58 15.90 9.90 -15.88
C GLY A 58 15.42 11.36 -15.83
N TRP A 59 14.99 11.84 -14.66
CA TRP A 59 14.47 13.19 -14.47
C TRP A 59 15.47 14.06 -13.72
N ASP A 60 15.45 15.36 -13.99
CA ASP A 60 16.12 16.32 -13.13
C ASP A 60 15.35 16.53 -11.81
N ALA A 61 16.03 17.07 -10.81
CA ALA A 61 15.50 17.28 -9.47
C ALA A 61 14.29 18.23 -9.46
N ALA A 62 14.26 19.25 -10.32
CA ALA A 62 13.16 20.22 -10.35
C ALA A 62 11.87 19.58 -10.88
N LYS A 63 11.97 18.77 -11.95
CA LYS A 63 10.88 18.00 -12.52
C LYS A 63 10.34 16.98 -11.52
N TYR A 64 11.22 16.25 -10.84
CA TYR A 64 10.83 15.30 -9.81
C TYR A 64 10.12 16.00 -8.63
N ALA A 65 10.70 17.07 -8.09
CA ALA A 65 10.12 17.81 -6.97
C ALA A 65 8.71 18.33 -7.33
N ALA A 66 8.55 18.97 -8.50
CA ALA A 66 7.26 19.47 -8.95
C ALA A 66 6.21 18.36 -9.12
N ALA A 67 6.62 17.17 -9.57
CA ALA A 67 5.72 16.03 -9.68
C ALA A 67 5.35 15.46 -8.29
N ARG A 68 6.32 15.35 -7.38
CA ARG A 68 6.12 14.88 -6.00
C ARG A 68 5.17 15.81 -5.24
N ASP A 69 5.36 17.11 -5.35
CA ASP A 69 4.54 18.11 -4.66
C ASP A 69 3.07 18.03 -5.10
N LYS A 70 2.81 17.74 -6.38
CA LYS A 70 1.44 17.47 -6.86
C LYS A 70 0.84 16.21 -6.25
N LEU A 71 1.62 15.16 -6.05
CA LEU A 71 1.16 13.93 -5.40
C LEU A 71 0.84 14.15 -3.92
N ILE A 72 1.67 14.93 -3.22
CA ILE A 72 1.42 15.34 -1.84
C ILE A 72 0.14 16.17 -1.75
N ALA A 73 -0.01 17.18 -2.61
CA ALA A 73 -1.19 18.05 -2.65
C ALA A 73 -2.49 17.27 -2.99
N ALA A 74 -2.39 16.20 -3.77
CA ALA A 74 -3.51 15.31 -4.09
C ALA A 74 -3.75 14.22 -3.02
N GLU A 75 -3.01 14.24 -1.90
CA GLU A 75 -3.05 13.24 -0.83
C GLU A 75 -2.87 11.82 -1.35
N LEU A 76 -2.04 11.64 -2.38
CA LEU A 76 -1.72 10.34 -2.97
C LEU A 76 -0.51 9.69 -2.30
N ILE A 77 0.35 10.50 -1.68
CA ILE A 77 1.53 10.08 -0.92
C ILE A 77 1.72 10.97 0.30
N THR A 78 2.40 10.42 1.29
CA THR A 78 2.99 11.17 2.42
C THR A 78 4.50 11.02 2.35
N VAL A 79 5.25 12.10 2.59
CA VAL A 79 6.71 12.10 2.53
C VAL A 79 7.27 12.74 3.79
N ASP A 80 8.30 12.13 4.36
CA ASP A 80 9.13 12.75 5.40
C ASP A 80 10.50 13.09 4.80
N PRO A 81 10.82 14.38 4.60
CA PRO A 81 12.11 14.77 4.03
C PRO A 81 13.29 14.48 4.97
N GLY A 82 13.08 14.34 6.28
CA GLY A 82 14.12 14.05 7.26
C GLY A 82 14.65 12.62 7.17
N THR A 83 13.75 11.65 6.96
CA THR A 83 14.10 10.22 6.81
C THR A 83 14.16 9.77 5.35
N ALA A 84 13.70 10.62 4.42
CA ALA A 84 13.48 10.31 3.01
C ALA A 84 12.50 9.14 2.81
N GLU A 85 11.54 8.96 3.71
CA GLU A 85 10.52 7.93 3.60
C GLU A 85 9.29 8.43 2.85
N ILE A 86 8.74 7.55 2.02
CA ILE A 86 7.54 7.79 1.24
C ILE A 86 6.54 6.70 1.59
N TYR A 87 5.36 7.12 2.03
CA TYR A 87 4.19 6.26 2.15
C TYR A 87 3.23 6.52 0.99
N VAL A 88 2.79 5.44 0.33
CA VAL A 88 1.70 5.50 -0.65
C VAL A 88 0.38 5.49 0.10
N ASP A 89 -0.32 6.62 0.12
CA ASP A 89 -1.55 6.77 0.92
C ASP A 89 -2.63 5.76 0.48
N ARG A 90 -3.25 5.12 1.50
CA ARG A 90 -4.25 4.04 1.35
C ARG A 90 -3.69 2.76 0.72
N TRP A 91 -2.39 2.53 0.78
CA TRP A 91 -1.78 1.29 0.27
C TRP A 91 -2.46 0.05 0.86
N LEU A 92 -2.63 -0.01 2.18
CA LEU A 92 -3.14 -1.19 2.89
C LEU A 92 -4.64 -1.44 2.65
N LYS A 93 -5.39 -0.40 2.26
CA LYS A 93 -6.77 -0.57 1.76
C LYS A 93 -6.82 -1.35 0.45
N HIS A 94 -5.83 -1.16 -0.42
CA HIS A 94 -5.78 -1.78 -1.75
C HIS A 94 -4.96 -3.07 -1.79
N ASN A 95 -3.96 -3.17 -0.90
CA ASN A 95 -3.03 -4.29 -0.78
C ASN A 95 -3.00 -4.79 0.68
N PRO A 96 -4.15 -5.21 1.26
CA PRO A 96 -4.18 -5.69 2.62
C PRO A 96 -3.36 -6.98 2.76
N PRO A 97 -2.86 -7.29 3.96
CA PRO A 97 -2.29 -8.60 4.25
C PRO A 97 -3.25 -9.73 3.83
N MET A 98 -2.71 -10.82 3.30
CA MET A 98 -3.53 -11.92 2.77
C MET A 98 -3.78 -13.03 3.80
N ASN A 99 -2.94 -13.11 4.82
CA ASN A 99 -2.99 -14.10 5.90
C ASN A 99 -2.17 -13.57 7.09
N GLU A 100 -2.21 -14.27 8.22
CA GLU A 100 -1.52 -13.89 9.46
C GLU A 100 0.00 -13.78 9.29
N LYS A 101 0.62 -14.70 8.55
CA LYS A 101 2.08 -14.66 8.29
C LYS A 101 2.46 -13.39 7.50
N HIS A 102 1.64 -13.02 6.51
CA HIS A 102 1.83 -11.77 5.76
C HIS A 102 1.62 -10.56 6.68
N ALA A 103 0.59 -10.57 7.54
CA ALA A 103 0.32 -9.49 8.49
C ALA A 103 1.51 -9.26 9.44
N LEU A 104 2.04 -10.34 10.06
CA LEU A 104 3.23 -10.28 10.92
C LEU A 104 4.47 -9.77 10.18
N GLY A 105 4.65 -10.17 8.92
CA GLY A 105 5.75 -9.67 8.08
C GLY A 105 5.63 -8.17 7.81
N THR A 106 4.42 -7.70 7.48
CA THR A 106 4.12 -6.29 7.26
C THR A 106 4.31 -5.47 8.54
N GLN A 107 3.82 -5.93 9.68
CA GLN A 107 3.98 -5.25 10.97
C GLN A 107 5.46 -5.00 11.31
N ARG A 108 6.33 -5.99 11.09
CA ARG A 108 7.77 -5.81 11.28
C ARG A 108 8.39 -4.75 10.37
N ILE A 109 7.87 -4.58 9.16
CA ILE A 109 8.33 -3.51 8.27
C ILE A 109 7.88 -2.16 8.81
N ILE A 110 6.63 -2.07 9.30
CA ILE A 110 6.07 -0.85 9.89
C ILE A 110 6.86 -0.41 11.12
N GLU A 111 7.20 -1.34 12.02
CA GLU A 111 8.03 -1.08 13.21
C GLU A 111 9.42 -0.50 12.89
N ASN A 112 9.93 -0.73 11.67
CA ASN A 112 11.22 -0.21 11.21
C ASN A 112 11.12 1.11 10.42
N ILE A 113 9.92 1.70 10.31
CA ILE A 113 9.76 3.05 9.72
C ILE A 113 10.37 4.07 10.69
N GLU A 114 11.31 4.88 10.19
CA GLU A 114 12.06 5.84 11.01
C GLU A 114 11.21 7.07 11.36
N SER A 115 10.38 7.55 10.43
CA SER A 115 9.50 8.70 10.62
C SER A 115 8.33 8.32 11.52
N ASP A 116 8.29 8.89 12.73
CA ASP A 116 7.19 8.67 13.68
C ASP A 116 5.83 9.04 13.07
N ALA A 117 5.75 10.17 12.37
CA ALA A 117 4.52 10.63 11.75
C ALA A 117 4.01 9.71 10.64
N ILE A 118 4.91 9.18 9.80
CA ILE A 118 4.53 8.19 8.79
C ILE A 118 4.19 6.86 9.45
N ARG A 119 4.98 6.41 10.42
CA ARG A 119 4.77 5.14 11.12
C ARG A 119 3.39 5.10 11.76
N GLU A 120 3.01 6.12 12.51
CA GLU A 120 1.66 6.23 13.12
C GLU A 120 0.54 6.14 12.07
N LYS A 121 0.70 6.83 10.95
CA LYS A 121 -0.27 6.79 9.83
C LYS A 121 -0.38 5.40 9.21
N VAL A 122 0.75 4.73 8.98
CA VAL A 122 0.79 3.38 8.40
C VAL A 122 0.24 2.34 9.37
N GLU A 123 0.52 2.46 10.67
CA GLU A 123 -0.05 1.61 11.72
C GLU A 123 -1.57 1.72 11.79
N ALA A 124 -2.12 2.94 11.72
CA ALA A 124 -3.56 3.14 11.68
C ALA A 124 -4.21 2.48 10.46
N ASP A 125 -3.64 2.69 9.26
CA ASP A 125 -4.12 2.07 8.02
C ASP A 125 -3.99 0.53 8.07
N PHE A 126 -2.96 0.01 8.75
CA PHE A 126 -2.75 -1.43 8.94
C PHE A 126 -3.80 -2.05 9.85
N LEU A 127 -4.07 -1.43 10.99
CA LEU A 127 -5.08 -1.91 11.94
C LEU A 127 -6.47 -1.98 11.28
N GLU A 128 -6.88 -0.93 10.55
CA GLU A 128 -8.16 -0.92 9.81
C GLU A 128 -8.22 -2.09 8.80
N ALA A 129 -7.15 -2.30 8.04
CA ALA A 129 -7.08 -3.35 7.03
C ALA A 129 -7.07 -4.76 7.65
N ASP A 130 -6.38 -4.94 8.78
CA ASP A 130 -6.21 -6.24 9.44
C ASP A 130 -7.47 -6.67 10.21
N GLU A 131 -8.17 -5.73 10.83
CA GLU A 131 -9.51 -5.96 11.41
C GLU A 131 -10.49 -6.43 10.33
N ALA A 132 -10.56 -5.71 9.21
CA ALA A 132 -11.43 -6.07 8.09
C ALA A 132 -11.10 -7.45 7.50
N ARG A 133 -9.81 -7.85 7.51
CA ARG A 133 -9.37 -9.20 7.12
C ARG A 133 -9.83 -10.24 8.14
N SER A 134 -9.60 -10.00 9.42
CA SER A 134 -9.93 -10.93 10.50
C SER A 134 -11.43 -11.18 10.62
N SER A 135 -12.27 -10.13 10.51
CA SER A 135 -13.73 -10.29 10.50
C SER A 135 -14.23 -11.13 9.32
N LYS A 136 -13.62 -10.99 8.13
CA LYS A 136 -13.95 -11.83 6.96
C LYS A 136 -13.61 -13.29 7.20
N VAL A 137 -12.45 -13.59 7.79
CA VAL A 137 -12.04 -14.96 8.13
C VAL A 137 -13.03 -15.60 9.11
N VAL A 138 -13.44 -14.86 10.16
CA VAL A 138 -14.44 -15.32 11.13
C VAL A 138 -15.78 -15.63 10.46
N ALA A 139 -16.27 -14.74 9.58
CA ALA A 139 -17.53 -14.94 8.85
C ALA A 139 -17.46 -16.15 7.87
N LEU A 140 -16.31 -16.38 7.25
CA LEU A 140 -16.07 -17.56 6.42
C LEU A 140 -16.10 -18.86 7.24
N HIS A 141 -15.44 -18.90 8.39
CA HIS A 141 -15.46 -20.08 9.25
C HIS A 141 -16.86 -20.38 9.82
N SER A 142 -17.61 -19.36 10.25
CA SER A 142 -18.97 -19.56 10.76
C SER A 142 -19.93 -20.09 9.67
N SER A 143 -19.82 -19.57 8.44
CA SER A 143 -20.63 -20.04 7.30
C SER A 143 -20.23 -21.43 6.81
N ALA A 144 -18.94 -21.78 6.86
CA ALA A 144 -18.46 -23.13 6.54
C ALA A 144 -19.00 -24.18 7.52
N LEU A 145 -18.98 -23.88 8.82
CA LEU A 145 -19.56 -24.75 9.86
C LEU A 145 -21.06 -24.94 9.67
N ALA A 146 -21.81 -23.87 9.34
CA ALA A 146 -23.25 -23.94 9.08
C ALA A 146 -23.61 -24.81 7.85
N ASN A 147 -22.71 -24.94 6.87
CA ASN A 147 -22.92 -25.70 5.64
C ASN A 147 -22.38 -27.15 5.70
N THR A 148 -21.78 -27.58 6.82
CA THR A 148 -21.33 -28.96 6.95
C THR A 148 -22.52 -29.92 7.13
N ARG A 149 -22.45 -31.07 6.41
CA ARG A 149 -23.46 -32.15 6.39
C ARG A 149 -23.83 -32.71 7.77
N ILE A 150 -23.02 -32.43 8.80
CA ILE A 150 -23.24 -32.83 10.19
C ILE A 150 -24.46 -32.11 10.80
N MET A 151 -24.76 -30.88 10.37
CA MET A 151 -25.91 -30.10 10.87
C MET A 151 -27.17 -30.20 9.98
N ARG A 152 -27.04 -30.60 8.71
CA ARG A 152 -28.20 -30.96 7.87
C ARG A 152 -28.62 -32.38 8.22
N GLY A 153 -29.38 -32.51 9.30
CA GLY A 153 -29.86 -33.78 9.86
C GLY A 153 -30.15 -34.84 8.80
N GLY A 154 -29.53 -36.01 9.00
CA GLY A 154 -29.86 -37.21 8.26
C GLY A 154 -31.35 -37.47 8.31
N ARG A 155 -32.03 -37.25 7.19
CA ARG A 155 -33.28 -37.94 6.87
C ARG A 155 -32.88 -39.11 5.98
N GLY A 156 -32.61 -40.24 6.64
CA GLY A 156 -32.85 -41.55 6.05
C GLY A 156 -34.35 -41.84 6.08
#